data_AF-A0A950DIH4-F1
#
_entry.id   AF-A0A950DIH4-F1
#
_cell.length_a   1.000
_cell.length_b   1.000
_cell.length_c   1.000
_cell.angle_alpha   90.00
_cell.angle_beta   90.00
_cell.angle_gamma   90.00
#
_symmetry.space_group_name_H-M   'P 1'
#
loop_
_entity.id
_entity.type
_entity.pdbx_description
1 polymer ?
#
loop_
_entity_poly.entity_id
_entity_poly.type
_entity_poly.pdbx_seq_one_letter_code
_entity_poly.pdbx_strand_id
1 'polypeptide(L)'
;MKRRFGLSVAGGVLAVALVSGAAYAHGFGGDHHGLIPPIVGHLVSHDQMRAIFEADKSNLKSLHSAARSANEQLENDLIAGKDTTTDLQAVQTAQNNLMAEKVKLAQQVLATLTTAQRTQVSNFMTQWRALKQQQWQLFQQYDGAPQAPQGSGE
;
A
#
# COMPACT_ATOMS: atom_id res chain seq x y z
N MET A 1 24.19 -45.09 14.86
CA MET A 1 23.62 -45.16 13.50
C MET A 1 22.14 -44.78 13.55
N LYS A 2 21.71 -43.90 12.62
CA LYS A 2 20.33 -43.62 12.14
C LYS A 2 19.36 -42.84 13.06
N ARG A 3 19.34 -41.52 12.82
CA ARG A 3 18.20 -40.58 12.94
C ARG A 3 17.00 -41.04 12.10
N ARG A 4 15.76 -40.77 12.53
CA ARG A 4 14.60 -40.26 11.73
C ARG A 4 13.60 -39.61 12.70
N PHE A 5 13.50 -38.28 12.79
CA PHE A 5 12.67 -37.40 11.94
C PHE A 5 11.22 -37.89 11.82
N GLY A 6 10.35 -37.35 12.69
CA GLY A 6 8.91 -37.31 12.51
C GLY A 6 8.47 -35.86 12.29
N LEU A 7 8.90 -35.25 11.18
CA LEU A 7 8.25 -34.06 10.65
C LEU A 7 7.11 -34.55 9.75
N SER A 8 5.89 -34.48 10.25
CA SER A 8 4.70 -34.55 9.42
C SER A 8 4.67 -33.31 8.54
N VAL A 9 5.24 -33.45 7.34
CA VAL A 9 5.02 -32.55 6.21
C VAL A 9 3.54 -32.70 5.83
N ALA A 10 2.68 -31.92 6.46
CA ALA A 10 1.38 -31.53 5.89
C ALA A 10 1.66 -30.52 4.77
N GLY A 11 2.31 -31.02 3.73
CA GLY A 11 2.47 -30.31 2.46
C GLY A 11 1.15 -30.34 1.72
N GLY A 12 0.78 -29.22 1.11
CA GLY A 12 -0.35 -29.22 0.19
C GLY A 12 -0.89 -27.84 -0.15
N VAL A 13 -0.04 -27.00 -0.75
CA VAL A 13 -0.47 -25.90 -1.64
C VAL A 13 -1.21 -24.74 -0.96
N LEU A 14 -0.46 -23.82 -0.38
CA LEU A 14 -0.89 -22.43 -0.17
C LEU A 14 0.16 -21.44 -0.71
N ALA A 15 0.83 -21.85 -1.79
CA ALA A 15 1.94 -21.13 -2.41
C ALA A 15 1.60 -20.44 -3.74
N VAL A 16 0.32 -20.39 -4.18
CA VAL A 16 -0.03 -19.80 -5.49
C VAL A 16 -1.32 -18.97 -5.46
N ALA A 17 -1.53 -18.18 -4.40
CA ALA A 17 -2.61 -17.18 -4.38
C ALA A 17 -2.15 -15.76 -4.06
N LEU A 18 -0.83 -15.51 -4.00
CA LEU A 18 -0.27 -14.17 -3.81
C LEU A 18 0.16 -13.47 -5.11
N VAL A 19 0.05 -14.14 -6.27
CA VAL A 19 0.54 -13.60 -7.56
C VAL A 19 -0.60 -13.21 -8.53
N SER A 20 -1.83 -13.66 -8.30
CA SER A 20 -2.93 -13.42 -9.25
C SER A 20 -3.67 -12.08 -9.08
N GLY A 21 -3.19 -11.20 -8.18
CA GLY A 21 -3.58 -9.78 -8.17
C GLY A 21 -2.88 -8.95 -9.25
N ALA A 22 -1.90 -9.52 -9.96
CA ALA A 22 -1.08 -8.80 -10.93
C ALA A 22 -1.86 -8.25 -12.14
N ALA A 23 -3.05 -8.78 -12.45
CA ALA A 23 -3.86 -8.28 -13.57
C ALA A 23 -4.65 -6.99 -13.24
N TYR A 24 -4.91 -6.70 -11.96
CA TYR A 24 -5.42 -5.39 -11.53
C TYR A 24 -4.32 -4.42 -11.12
N ALA A 25 -3.06 -4.88 -11.08
CA ALA A 25 -1.88 -4.09 -10.74
C ALA A 25 -1.11 -3.55 -11.97
N HIS A 26 -1.50 -3.92 -13.20
CA HIS A 26 -0.83 -3.46 -14.43
C HIS A 26 -1.50 -2.24 -15.10
N GLY A 27 -2.45 -1.60 -14.43
CA GLY A 27 -2.78 -0.18 -14.61
C GLY A 27 -2.67 0.48 -13.25
N PHE A 28 -1.86 1.54 -13.12
CA PHE A 28 -1.47 2.19 -11.85
C PHE A 28 -0.38 1.45 -11.05
N GLY A 29 0.80 1.30 -11.66
CA GLY A 29 1.97 0.69 -11.02
C GLY A 29 2.53 1.48 -9.83
N GLY A 30 3.11 0.73 -8.89
CA GLY A 30 4.08 1.20 -7.90
C GLY A 30 3.48 1.61 -6.55
N ASP A 31 3.53 0.72 -5.56
CA ASP A 31 3.47 1.00 -4.12
C ASP A 31 2.64 2.22 -3.67
N HIS A 32 1.40 2.30 -4.16
CA HIS A 32 0.47 3.32 -3.72
C HIS A 32 -0.37 2.72 -2.62
N HIS A 33 -0.19 3.23 -1.40
CA HIS A 33 -1.16 3.12 -0.32
C HIS A 33 -2.51 3.65 -0.79
N GLY A 34 -3.27 2.83 -1.52
CA GLY A 34 -4.62 3.14 -1.93
C GLY A 34 -5.52 3.21 -0.70
N LEU A 35 -6.39 4.21 -0.65
CA LEU A 35 -7.41 4.32 0.40
C LEU A 35 -8.56 3.32 0.21
N ILE A 36 -8.59 2.62 -0.93
CA ILE A 36 -9.56 1.58 -1.25
C ILE A 36 -9.02 0.23 -0.73
N PRO A 37 -9.74 -0.43 0.20
CA PRO A 37 -9.38 -1.77 0.66
C PRO A 37 -9.30 -2.77 -0.50
N PRO A 38 -8.31 -3.68 -0.54
CA PRO A 38 -8.11 -4.56 -1.69
C PRO A 38 -9.30 -5.51 -1.94
N ILE A 39 -10.05 -5.88 -0.90
CA ILE A 39 -11.27 -6.69 -1.04
C ILE A 39 -12.36 -6.01 -1.88
N VAL A 40 -12.36 -4.68 -1.99
CA VAL A 40 -13.36 -3.94 -2.77
C VAL A 40 -13.31 -4.33 -4.25
N GLY A 41 -12.14 -4.67 -4.78
CA GLY A 41 -12.00 -5.13 -6.17
C GLY A 41 -12.72 -6.45 -6.47
N HIS A 42 -13.08 -7.23 -5.43
CA HIS A 42 -13.92 -8.42 -5.56
C HIS A 42 -15.41 -8.14 -5.38
N LEU A 43 -15.77 -6.98 -4.83
CA LEU A 43 -17.14 -6.60 -4.48
C LEU A 43 -17.75 -5.60 -5.46
N VAL A 44 -16.92 -4.88 -6.20
CA VAL A 44 -17.29 -3.88 -7.22
C VAL A 44 -16.74 -4.32 -8.56
N SER A 45 -17.54 -4.19 -9.63
CA SER A 45 -17.09 -4.54 -10.97
C SER A 45 -15.97 -3.62 -11.45
N HIS A 46 -15.12 -4.13 -12.34
CA HIS A 46 -14.07 -3.35 -12.97
C HIS A 46 -14.60 -2.10 -13.66
N ASP A 47 -15.71 -2.22 -14.39
CA ASP A 47 -16.26 -1.13 -15.17
C ASP A 47 -16.80 0.00 -14.28
N GLN A 48 -17.39 -0.34 -13.13
CA GLN A 48 -17.82 0.65 -12.14
C GLN A 48 -16.63 1.39 -11.52
N MET A 49 -15.57 0.67 -11.14
CA MET A 49 -14.36 1.31 -10.64
C MET A 49 -13.74 2.21 -11.72
N ARG A 50 -13.61 1.71 -12.94
CA ARG A 50 -13.07 2.45 -14.07
C ARG A 50 -13.87 3.72 -14.35
N ALA A 51 -15.20 3.65 -14.34
CA ALA A 51 -16.05 4.81 -14.57
C ALA A 51 -15.82 5.91 -13.53
N ILE A 52 -15.69 5.55 -12.25
CA ILE A 52 -15.39 6.49 -11.16
C ILE A 52 -14.02 7.16 -11.39
N PHE A 53 -12.98 6.38 -11.70
CA PHE A 53 -11.64 6.93 -11.89
C PHE A 53 -11.47 7.72 -13.19
N GLU A 54 -12.09 7.31 -14.29
CA GLU A 54 -12.02 8.03 -15.57
C GLU A 54 -12.71 9.40 -15.47
N ALA A 55 -13.77 9.53 -14.67
CA ALA A 55 -14.45 10.81 -14.45
C ALA A 55 -13.54 11.87 -13.81
N ASP A 56 -12.63 11.48 -12.91
CA ASP A 56 -11.72 12.37 -12.17
C ASP A 56 -10.26 12.30 -12.68
N LYS A 57 -10.01 11.59 -13.78
CA LYS A 57 -8.65 11.31 -14.30
C LYS A 57 -7.83 12.55 -14.59
N SER A 58 -8.43 13.57 -15.20
CA SER A 58 -7.75 14.83 -15.52
C SER A 58 -7.34 15.57 -14.25
N ASN A 59 -8.22 15.60 -13.25
CA ASN A 59 -7.98 16.22 -11.96
C ASN A 59 -6.87 15.49 -11.20
N LEU A 60 -6.94 14.16 -11.09
CA LEU A 60 -5.90 13.34 -10.48
C LEU A 60 -4.54 13.55 -11.13
N LYS A 61 -4.48 13.58 -12.48
CA LYS A 61 -3.25 13.83 -13.22
C LYS A 61 -2.69 15.22 -12.89
N SER A 62 -3.55 16.23 -12.82
CA SER A 62 -3.17 17.60 -12.44
C SER A 62 -2.58 17.65 -11.03
N LEU A 63 -3.26 17.04 -10.04
CA LEU A 63 -2.81 17.01 -8.65
C LEU A 63 -1.50 16.25 -8.46
N HIS A 64 -1.31 15.13 -9.17
CA HIS A 64 -0.04 14.41 -9.18
C HIS A 64 1.09 15.26 -9.78
N SER A 65 0.82 15.97 -10.88
CA SER A 65 1.79 16.87 -11.50
C SER A 65 2.16 18.02 -10.56
N ALA A 66 1.19 18.59 -9.84
CA ALA A 66 1.43 19.65 -8.87
C ALA A 66 2.28 19.18 -7.69
N ALA A 67 1.98 18.02 -7.12
CA ALA A 67 2.76 17.43 -6.03
C ALA A 67 4.21 17.12 -6.45
N ARG A 68 4.39 16.61 -7.68
CA ARG A 68 5.72 16.37 -8.25
C ARG A 68 6.49 17.68 -8.44
N SER A 69 5.87 18.67 -9.07
CA SER A 69 6.51 19.97 -9.34
C SER A 69 6.90 20.70 -8.06
N ALA A 70 6.07 20.64 -7.01
CA ALA A 70 6.39 21.24 -5.72
C ALA A 70 7.60 20.55 -5.05
N ASN A 71 7.70 19.22 -5.15
CA ASN A 71 8.87 18.49 -4.65
C ASN A 71 10.14 18.82 -5.44
N GLU A 72 10.06 18.89 -6.78
CA GLU A 72 11.19 19.26 -7.63
C GLU A 72 11.67 20.68 -7.30
N GLN A 73 10.74 21.62 -7.04
CA GLN A 73 11.10 22.97 -6.61
C GLN A 73 11.80 22.99 -5.24
N LEU A 74 11.23 22.29 -4.24
CA LEU A 74 11.84 22.16 -2.92
C LEU A 74 13.26 21.58 -3.00
N GLU A 75 13.45 20.52 -3.80
CA GLU A 75 14.77 19.91 -4.00
C GLU A 75 15.77 20.89 -4.61
N ASN A 76 15.37 21.62 -5.66
CA ASN A 76 16.21 22.60 -6.31
C ASN A 76 16.63 23.73 -5.36
N ASP A 77 15.69 24.24 -4.56
CA ASP A 77 15.96 25.35 -3.65
C ASP A 77 16.73 24.93 -2.40
N LEU A 78 16.55 23.68 -1.92
CA LEU A 78 17.42 23.06 -0.92
C LEU A 78 18.87 22.97 -1.42
N ILE A 79 19.10 22.47 -2.63
CA ILE A 79 20.44 22.34 -3.22
C ILE A 79 21.08 23.72 -3.43
N ALA A 80 20.27 24.71 -3.81
CA ALA A 80 20.72 26.09 -3.99
C ALA A 80 20.96 26.85 -2.67
N GLY A 81 20.64 26.25 -1.51
CA GLY A 81 20.81 26.88 -0.19
C GLY A 81 19.87 28.06 0.07
N LYS A 82 18.69 28.07 -0.55
CA LYS A 82 17.67 29.12 -0.34
C LYS A 82 16.82 28.83 0.90
N ASP A 83 16.04 29.82 1.35
CA ASP A 83 14.98 29.59 2.32
C ASP A 83 13.82 28.82 1.67
N THR A 84 13.58 27.60 2.16
CA THR A 84 12.61 26.64 1.60
C THR A 84 11.31 26.60 2.39
N THR A 85 11.05 27.60 3.25
CA THR A 85 9.82 27.64 4.07
C THR A 85 8.57 27.64 3.19
N THR A 86 8.56 28.43 2.12
CA THR A 86 7.45 28.49 1.16
C THR A 86 7.33 27.20 0.34
N ASP A 87 8.44 26.60 -0.07
CA ASP A 87 8.42 25.35 -0.85
C ASP A 87 7.86 24.18 -0.05
N LEU A 88 8.25 24.08 1.23
CA LEU A 88 7.69 23.08 2.14
C LEU A 88 6.17 23.24 2.29
N GLN A 89 5.69 24.49 2.41
CA GLN A 89 4.26 24.77 2.46
C GLN A 89 3.56 24.38 1.14
N ALA A 90 4.17 24.65 -0.02
CA ALA A 90 3.63 24.26 -1.32
C ALA A 90 3.53 22.73 -1.47
N VAL A 91 4.54 21.98 -1.03
CA VAL A 91 4.50 20.51 -0.99
C VAL A 91 3.36 20.03 -0.11
N GLN A 92 3.22 20.57 1.10
CA GLN A 92 2.13 20.20 2.02
C GLN A 92 0.76 20.45 1.40
N THR A 93 0.55 21.63 0.79
CA THR A 93 -0.70 21.96 0.10
C THR A 93 -0.99 20.99 -1.04
N ALA A 94 -0.01 20.71 -1.90
CA ALA A 94 -0.20 19.80 -3.03
C ALA A 94 -0.51 18.36 -2.60
N GLN A 95 0.19 17.86 -1.56
CA GLN A 95 -0.06 16.54 -0.99
C GLN A 95 -1.44 16.46 -0.32
N ASN A 96 -1.86 17.49 0.41
CA ASN A 96 -3.18 17.55 1.03
C ASN A 96 -4.30 17.57 -0.01
N ASN A 97 -4.14 18.31 -1.10
CA ASN A 97 -5.11 18.33 -2.20
C ASN A 97 -5.21 16.96 -2.88
N LEU A 98 -4.07 16.31 -3.14
CA LEU A 98 -4.04 14.95 -3.69
C LEU A 98 -4.68 13.93 -2.73
N MET A 99 -4.43 14.04 -1.43
CA MET A 99 -5.04 13.19 -0.41
C MET A 99 -6.55 13.38 -0.35
N ALA A 100 -7.02 14.63 -0.36
CA ALA A 100 -8.45 14.95 -0.37
C ALA A 100 -9.16 14.32 -1.57
N GLU A 101 -8.56 14.40 -2.77
CA GLU A 101 -9.13 13.78 -3.96
C GLU A 101 -9.16 12.25 -3.87
N LYS A 102 -8.11 11.63 -3.34
CA LYS A 102 -8.09 10.18 -3.08
C LYS A 102 -9.18 9.77 -2.09
N VAL A 103 -9.42 10.56 -1.04
CA VAL A 103 -10.51 10.31 -0.07
C VAL A 103 -11.86 10.40 -0.75
N LYS A 104 -12.10 11.44 -1.56
CA LYS A 104 -13.33 11.61 -2.34
C LYS A 104 -13.59 10.39 -3.23
N LEU A 105 -12.59 9.92 -3.97
CA LEU A 105 -12.72 8.74 -4.83
C LEU A 105 -12.99 7.46 -4.04
N ALA A 106 -12.29 7.27 -2.92
CA ALA A 106 -12.55 6.12 -2.04
C ALA A 106 -13.98 6.16 -1.49
N GLN A 107 -14.49 7.33 -1.12
CA GLN A 107 -15.88 7.50 -0.68
C GLN A 107 -16.87 7.16 -1.80
N GLN A 108 -16.63 7.61 -3.02
CA GLN A 108 -17.48 7.28 -4.18
C GLN A 108 -17.51 5.76 -4.44
N VAL A 109 -16.35 5.10 -4.39
CA VAL A 109 -16.29 3.64 -4.55
C VAL A 109 -17.03 2.93 -3.42
N LEU A 110 -16.80 3.30 -2.16
CA LEU A 110 -17.48 2.70 -1.01
C LEU A 110 -19.00 3.02 -0.99
N ALA A 111 -19.43 4.10 -1.64
CA ALA A 111 -20.84 4.43 -1.85
C ALA A 111 -21.57 3.42 -2.76
N THR A 112 -20.85 2.72 -3.63
CA THR A 112 -21.43 1.66 -4.49
C THR A 112 -21.74 0.37 -3.74
N LEU A 113 -21.17 0.20 -2.53
CA LEU A 113 -21.33 -1.01 -1.74
C LEU A 113 -22.63 -1.00 -0.94
N THR A 114 -23.31 -2.14 -0.95
CA THR A 114 -24.40 -2.43 -0.01
C THR A 114 -23.91 -2.50 1.44
N THR A 115 -24.82 -2.39 2.42
CA THR A 115 -24.49 -2.53 3.84
C THR A 115 -23.79 -3.86 4.15
N ALA A 116 -24.26 -4.97 3.58
CA ALA A 116 -23.65 -6.29 3.78
C ALA A 116 -22.20 -6.34 3.24
N GLN A 117 -21.95 -5.78 2.06
CA GLN A 117 -20.61 -5.69 1.49
C GLN A 117 -19.70 -4.78 2.32
N ARG A 118 -20.22 -3.67 2.87
CA ARG A 118 -19.44 -2.81 3.78
C ARG A 118 -19.03 -3.55 5.06
N THR A 119 -19.89 -4.40 5.59
CA THR A 119 -19.54 -5.28 6.72
C THR A 119 -18.43 -6.25 6.34
N GLN A 120 -18.48 -6.86 5.14
CA GLN A 120 -17.39 -7.71 4.64
C GLN A 120 -16.07 -6.95 4.53
N VAL A 121 -16.09 -5.72 3.99
CA VAL A 121 -14.91 -4.85 3.91
C VAL A 121 -14.33 -4.56 5.30
N SER A 122 -15.19 -4.23 6.26
CA SER A 122 -14.76 -3.95 7.65
C SER A 122 -14.09 -5.16 8.30
N ASN A 123 -14.72 -6.34 8.19
CA ASN A 123 -14.18 -7.58 8.72
C ASN A 123 -12.82 -7.93 8.10
N PHE A 124 -12.72 -7.81 6.77
CA PHE A 124 -11.47 -8.02 6.05
C PHE A 124 -10.38 -7.05 6.53
N MET A 125 -10.69 -5.76 6.69
CA MET A 125 -9.70 -4.76 7.11
C MET A 125 -9.19 -5.02 8.52
N THR A 126 -10.02 -5.52 9.43
CA THR A 126 -9.61 -5.94 10.77
C THR A 126 -8.60 -7.10 10.69
N GLN A 127 -8.91 -8.15 9.91
CA GLN A 127 -8.02 -9.30 9.73
C GLN A 127 -6.71 -8.89 9.04
N TRP A 128 -6.80 -8.05 8.00
CA TRP A 128 -5.65 -7.55 7.25
C TRP A 128 -4.70 -6.73 8.12
N ARG A 129 -5.22 -5.87 9.01
CA ARG A 129 -4.39 -5.12 9.96
C ARG A 129 -3.69 -6.04 10.96
N ALA A 130 -4.39 -7.06 11.46
CA ALA A 130 -3.81 -8.05 12.36
C ALA A 130 -2.67 -8.82 11.67
N LEU A 131 -2.87 -9.25 10.42
CA LEU A 131 -1.82 -9.93 9.63
C LEU A 131 -0.61 -9.03 9.40
N LYS A 132 -0.82 -7.75 9.07
CA LYS A 132 0.30 -6.80 8.92
C LYS A 132 1.06 -6.59 10.23
N GLN A 133 0.38 -6.51 11.37
CA GLN A 133 1.03 -6.41 12.67
C GLN A 133 1.87 -7.66 12.99
N GLN A 134 1.36 -8.85 12.71
CA GLN A 134 2.11 -10.09 12.87
C GLN A 134 3.33 -10.14 11.97
N GLN A 135 3.19 -9.72 10.71
CA GLN A 135 4.32 -9.61 9.77
C GLN A 135 5.41 -8.66 10.30
N TRP A 136 5.04 -7.50 10.83
CA TRP A 136 5.98 -6.57 11.46
C TRP A 136 6.68 -7.18 12.68
N GLN A 137 5.95 -7.90 13.54
CA GLN A 137 6.54 -8.59 14.69
C GLN A 137 7.54 -9.65 14.26
N LEU A 138 7.24 -10.42 13.20
CA LEU A 138 8.18 -11.39 12.63
C LEU A 138 9.44 -10.70 12.09
N PHE A 139 9.30 -9.62 11.33
CA PHE A 139 10.47 -8.88 10.82
C PHE A 139 11.36 -8.36 11.96
N GLN A 140 10.78 -7.80 13.02
CA GLN A 140 11.56 -7.35 14.19
C GLN A 140 12.28 -8.51 14.89
N GLN A 141 11.70 -9.70 14.93
CA GLN A 141 12.34 -10.89 15.49
C GLN A 141 13.52 -11.39 14.63
N TYR A 142 13.45 -11.24 13.30
CA TYR A 142 14.54 -11.61 12.40
C TYR A 142 15.66 -10.55 12.33
N ASP A 143 15.33 -9.25 12.38
CA ASP A 143 16.33 -8.16 12.47
C ASP A 143 16.99 -8.07 13.86
N GLY A 144 16.36 -8.69 14.89
CA GLY A 144 16.89 -8.80 16.24
C GLY A 144 17.68 -10.07 16.55
N ALA A 145 17.91 -10.95 15.57
CA ALA A 145 18.68 -12.19 15.79
C ALA A 145 20.16 -11.86 16.08
N PRO A 146 20.73 -12.30 17.22
CA PRO A 146 22.10 -11.97 17.60
C PRO A 146 23.10 -12.48 16.55
N GLN A 147 24.13 -11.66 16.30
CA GLN A 147 25.30 -12.02 15.51
C GLN A 147 25.79 -13.43 15.88
N ALA A 148 26.08 -14.22 14.85
CA ALA A 148 26.66 -15.55 14.95
C ALA A 148 27.80 -15.60 15.99
N PRO A 149 27.99 -16.75 16.69
CA PRO A 149 29.00 -16.87 17.73
C PRO A 149 30.36 -16.42 17.20
N GLN A 150 30.97 -15.45 17.87
CA GLN A 150 32.39 -15.19 17.70
C GLN A 150 33.10 -16.49 18.08
N GLY A 151 33.54 -17.24 17.08
CA GLY A 151 34.56 -18.25 17.25
C GLY A 151 35.82 -17.53 17.72
N SER A 152 36.06 -17.51 19.03
CA SER A 152 37.41 -17.38 19.54
C SER A 152 38.10 -18.71 19.25
N GLY A 153 38.91 -18.72 18.19
CA GLY A 153 39.98 -19.69 18.10
C GLY A 153 40.88 -19.54 19.31
N GLU A 154 41.14 -20.65 19.99
CA GLU A 154 42.45 -21.23 20.35
C GLU A 154 42.24 -22.46 21.24
#